data_AF-A0A7K5GDG1-F1
#
_entry.id   AF-A0A7K5GDG1-F1
#
_cell.length_a   1.000
_cell.length_b   1.000
_cell.length_c   1.000
_cell.angle_alpha   90.00
_cell.angle_beta   90.00
_cell.angle_gamma   90.00
#
_symmetry.space_group_name_H-M   'P 1'
#
loop_
_entity.id
_entity.type
_entity.pdbx_description
1 polymer ?
#
loop_
_entity_poly.entity_id
_entity_poly.type
_entity_poly.pdbx_seq_one_letter_code
_entity_poly.pdbx_strand_id
1 'polypeptide(L)'
;LVSPETGVSVSAHNAAIGLAKAPGSTGPWEKFCFGLDASTLQERLFVSEENIDGFLGSVLCPSFCSQSALESQPLIEVLDATEDRIQIRLK
;
A
#
# COMPACT_ATOMS: atom_id res chain seq x y z
N LEU A 1 -5.75 45.03 -29.14
CA LEU A 1 -6.50 43.92 -28.53
C LEU A 1 -5.54 43.18 -27.62
N VAL A 2 -5.73 43.25 -26.30
CA VAL A 2 -4.91 42.53 -25.32
C VAL A 2 -5.27 41.05 -25.42
N SER A 3 -4.28 40.19 -25.64
CA SER A 3 -4.48 38.74 -25.65
C SER A 3 -4.92 38.30 -24.24
N PRO A 4 -5.97 37.47 -24.10
CA PRO A 4 -6.38 37.02 -22.78
C PRO A 4 -5.21 36.28 -22.14
N GLU A 5 -4.83 36.73 -20.95
CA GLU A 5 -3.86 36.04 -20.11
C GLU A 5 -4.41 34.64 -19.81
N THR A 6 -3.67 33.61 -20.25
CA THR A 6 -4.04 32.21 -20.03
C THR A 6 -3.99 31.91 -18.53
N GLY A 7 -5.12 32.06 -17.85
CA GLY A 7 -5.24 31.71 -16.44
C GLY A 7 -5.18 30.20 -16.25
N VAL A 8 -4.24 29.73 -15.44
CA VAL A 8 -4.19 28.33 -14.99
C VAL A 8 -5.13 28.19 -13.80
N SER A 9 -6.19 27.41 -13.96
CA SER A 9 -7.08 27.04 -12.84
C SER A 9 -6.42 25.93 -12.03
N VAL A 10 -6.28 26.11 -10.72
CA VAL A 10 -5.76 25.10 -9.79
C VAL A 10 -6.82 24.79 -8.74
N SER A 11 -7.11 23.50 -8.57
CA SER A 11 -8.14 22.94 -7.71
C SER A 11 -7.67 21.60 -7.17
N ALA A 12 -8.38 21.05 -6.19
CA ALA A 12 -8.11 19.71 -5.66
C ALA A 12 -8.17 18.60 -6.73
N HIS A 13 -8.85 18.83 -7.85
CA HIS A 13 -9.09 17.82 -8.89
C HIS A 13 -8.07 17.87 -10.04
N ASN A 14 -7.24 18.90 -10.11
CA ASN A 14 -6.25 19.07 -11.17
C ASN A 14 -4.85 19.44 -10.64
N ALA A 15 -4.65 19.34 -9.32
CA ALA A 15 -3.34 19.44 -8.69
C ALA A 15 -2.79 18.03 -8.42
N ALA A 16 -1.51 17.83 -8.72
CA ALA A 16 -0.77 16.62 -8.39
C ALA A 16 0.47 17.00 -7.58
N ILE A 17 0.83 16.15 -6.60
CA ILE A 17 2.05 16.31 -5.81
C ILE A 17 3.11 15.38 -6.40
N GLY A 18 4.19 15.96 -6.91
CA GLY A 18 5.38 15.21 -7.32
C GLY A 18 6.34 15.06 -6.15
N LEU A 19 6.76 13.83 -5.86
CA LEU A 19 7.80 13.55 -4.87
C LEU A 19 9.11 13.23 -5.60
N ALA A 20 10.21 13.81 -5.13
CA ALA A 20 11.54 13.59 -5.67
C ALA A 20 12.52 13.23 -4.55
N LYS A 21 13.49 12.38 -4.88
CA LYS A 21 14.57 12.01 -3.96
C LYS A 21 15.56 13.16 -3.83
N ALA A 22 16.04 13.41 -2.62
CA ALA A 22 17.09 14.39 -2.40
C ALA A 22 18.41 13.92 -3.06
N PRO A 23 19.30 14.84 -3.47
CA PRO A 23 20.61 14.47 -4.00
C PRO A 23 21.34 13.52 -3.05
N GLY A 24 21.89 12.42 -3.57
CA GLY A 24 22.56 11.39 -2.78
C GLY A 24 21.65 10.34 -2.15
N SER A 25 20.32 10.49 -2.23
CA SER A 25 19.39 9.41 -1.87
C SER A 25 19.37 8.34 -2.95
N THR A 26 19.52 7.09 -2.56
CA THR A 26 19.56 5.91 -3.44
C THR A 26 18.55 4.86 -2.98
N GLY A 27 18.42 3.76 -3.74
CA GLY A 27 17.47 2.68 -3.44
C GLY A 27 16.05 2.97 -3.93
N PRO A 28 15.12 2.00 -3.83
CA PRO A 28 13.72 2.16 -4.21
C PRO A 28 12.97 3.05 -3.21
N TRP A 29 11.77 3.53 -3.59
CA TRP A 29 10.85 4.09 -2.61
C TRP A 29 10.19 2.94 -1.85
N GLU A 30 10.15 3.00 -0.53
CA GLU A 30 9.52 1.96 0.29
C GLU A 30 8.17 2.43 0.86
N LYS A 31 8.12 3.66 1.39
CA LYS A 31 6.91 4.23 1.98
C LYS A 31 6.90 5.74 2.00
N PHE A 32 5.70 6.31 2.15
CA PHE A 32 5.53 7.69 2.60
C PHE A 32 4.48 7.77 3.70
N CYS A 33 4.57 8.83 4.50
CA CYS A 33 3.58 9.13 5.51
C CYS A 33 2.86 10.44 5.19
N PHE A 34 1.56 10.48 5.43
CA PHE A 34 0.73 11.67 5.19
C PHE A 34 -0.32 11.82 6.28
N GLY A 35 -0.64 13.06 6.64
CA GLY A 35 -1.59 13.38 7.70
C GLY A 35 -1.55 14.88 7.98
N LEU A 36 -2.60 15.41 8.60
CA LEU A 36 -2.63 16.81 9.00
C LEU A 36 -1.69 17.07 10.19
N ASP A 37 -1.51 16.06 11.03
CA ASP A 37 -0.67 16.08 12.22
C ASP A 37 -0.19 14.66 12.59
N ALA A 38 0.59 14.55 13.67
CA ALA A 38 1.17 13.29 14.12
C ALA A 38 0.13 12.23 14.54
N SER A 39 -1.06 12.64 14.97
CA SER A 39 -2.14 11.73 15.37
C SER A 39 -2.91 11.15 14.19
N THR A 40 -2.84 11.80 13.02
CA THR A 40 -3.52 11.40 11.78
C THR A 40 -2.58 10.85 10.71
N LEU A 41 -1.33 10.59 11.08
CA LEU A 41 -0.27 10.18 10.19
C LEU A 41 -0.52 8.74 9.70
N GLN A 42 -0.91 8.61 8.43
CA GLN A 42 -1.12 7.34 7.75
C GLN A 42 0.13 6.98 6.95
N GLU A 43 0.49 5.71 6.99
CA GLU A 43 1.58 5.15 6.18
C GLU A 43 1.01 4.53 4.90
N ARG A 44 1.67 4.79 3.77
CA ARG A 44 1.39 4.12 2.51
C ARG A 44 2.67 3.59 1.90
N LEU A 45 2.68 2.28 1.67
CA LEU A 45 3.80 1.57 1.10
C LEU A 45 3.82 1.75 -0.42
N PHE A 46 5.01 1.93 -0.98
CA PHE A 46 5.23 1.88 -2.42
C PHE A 46 5.68 0.46 -2.76
N VAL A 47 4.95 -0.18 -3.67
CA VAL A 47 5.32 -1.49 -4.20
C VAL A 47 5.59 -1.35 -5.69
N SER A 48 6.75 -1.81 -6.11
CA SER A 48 7.21 -1.83 -7.49
C SER A 48 7.96 -3.14 -7.74
N GLU A 49 8.18 -3.46 -9.02
CA GLU A 49 8.91 -4.67 -9.41
C GLU A 49 10.31 -4.74 -8.79
N GLU A 50 10.95 -3.59 -8.59
CA GLU A 50 12.29 -3.44 -8.02
C GLU A 50 12.35 -3.65 -6.50
N ASN A 51 11.23 -3.56 -5.77
CA ASN A 51 11.21 -3.64 -4.31
C ASN A 51 10.31 -4.75 -3.74
N ILE A 52 9.65 -5.52 -4.60
CA ILE A 52 8.66 -6.52 -4.21
C ILE A 52 9.23 -7.59 -3.27
N ASP A 53 10.48 -8.02 -3.49
CA ASP A 53 11.11 -9.05 -2.66
C ASP A 53 11.32 -8.56 -1.21
N GLY A 54 11.76 -7.31 -1.04
CA GLY A 54 11.91 -6.67 0.26
C GLY A 54 10.56 -6.48 0.95
N PHE A 55 9.53 -6.05 0.19
CA PHE A 55 8.17 -5.94 0.68
C PHE A 55 7.65 -7.30 1.18
N LEU A 56 7.75 -8.36 0.38
CA LEU A 56 7.31 -9.71 0.74
C LEU A 56 8.05 -10.23 1.98
N GLY A 57 9.35 -9.99 2.10
CA GLY A 57 10.10 -10.36 3.30
C GLY A 57 9.59 -9.68 4.58
N SER A 58 9.11 -8.43 4.49
CA SER A 58 8.61 -7.67 5.64
C SER A 58 7.20 -8.09 6.08
N VAL A 59 6.28 -8.34 5.14
CA VAL A 59 4.87 -8.69 5.44
C VAL A 59 4.69 -10.16 5.78
N LEU A 60 5.58 -11.03 5.28
CA LEU A 60 5.56 -12.46 5.60
C LEU A 60 6.29 -12.77 6.92
N CYS A 61 6.85 -11.75 7.59
CA CYS A 61 7.49 -11.93 8.89
C CYS A 61 6.41 -12.15 9.97
N PRO A 62 6.40 -13.29 10.69
CA PRO A 62 5.36 -13.60 11.69
C PRO A 62 5.29 -12.59 12.86
N SER A 63 6.34 -11.78 13.05
CA SER A 63 6.53 -10.88 14.19
C SER A 63 5.67 -9.61 14.14
N PHE A 64 5.16 -9.19 12.98
CA PHE A 64 4.25 -8.05 12.88
C PHE A 64 2.77 -8.43 13.05
N CYS A 65 2.47 -9.72 13.07
CA CYS A 65 1.15 -10.22 13.43
C CYS A 65 1.08 -10.39 14.95
N SER A 66 0.79 -9.30 15.67
CA SER A 66 -0.02 -9.43 16.90
C SER A 66 -1.46 -9.80 16.51
N GLN A 67 -1.62 -10.86 15.71
CA GLN A 67 -2.92 -11.47 15.50
C GLN A 67 -3.31 -12.04 16.85
N SER A 68 -4.35 -11.49 17.46
CA SER A 68 -4.97 -12.13 18.62
C SER A 68 -5.23 -13.59 18.26
N ALA A 69 -5.08 -14.51 19.20
CA ALA A 69 -5.30 -15.95 18.97
C ALA A 69 -6.70 -16.29 18.39
N LEU A 70 -7.62 -15.31 18.37
CA LEU A 70 -8.94 -15.40 17.77
C LEU A 70 -8.94 -15.20 16.24
N GLU A 71 -8.03 -14.37 15.70
CA GLU A 71 -7.86 -14.12 14.24
C GLU A 71 -7.09 -15.25 13.54
N SER A 72 -6.34 -16.07 14.28
CA SER A 72 -5.64 -17.23 13.74
C SER A 72 -6.54 -18.44 13.51
N GLN A 73 -7.84 -18.35 13.82
CA GLN A 73 -8.78 -19.38 13.40
C GLN A 73 -9.21 -19.14 11.96
N PRO A 74 -8.87 -20.03 11.01
CA PRO A 74 -9.31 -19.88 9.63
C PRO A 74 -10.84 -19.89 9.59
N LEU A 75 -11.43 -18.77 9.14
CA LEU A 75 -12.88 -18.66 8.87
C LEU A 75 -13.31 -19.65 7.77
N ILE A 76 -12.34 -20.04 6.95
CA ILE A 76 -12.51 -20.91 5.79
C ILE A 76 -11.40 -21.95 5.80
N GLU A 77 -11.76 -23.22 5.72
CA GLU A 77 -10.82 -24.34 5.69
C GLU A 77 -11.11 -25.21 4.46
N VAL A 78 -10.11 -25.40 3.60
CA VAL A 78 -10.23 -26.30 2.44
C VAL A 78 -9.99 -27.72 2.94
N LEU A 79 -11.00 -28.57 2.84
CA LEU A 79 -10.94 -29.97 3.27
C LEU A 79 -10.34 -30.87 2.19
N ASP A 80 -10.68 -30.61 0.93
CA ASP A 80 -10.30 -31.42 -0.23
C ASP A 80 -10.30 -30.55 -1.50
N ALA A 81 -9.35 -30.78 -2.40
CA ALA A 81 -9.27 -30.11 -3.69
C ALA A 81 -8.75 -31.07 -4.76
N THR A 82 -9.62 -31.39 -5.71
CA THR A 82 -9.34 -32.18 -6.91
C THR A 82 -9.47 -31.29 -8.14
N GLU A 83 -9.14 -31.83 -9.32
CA GLU A 83 -9.25 -31.11 -10.59
C GLU A 83 -10.70 -30.67 -10.90
N ASP A 84 -11.68 -31.43 -10.42
CA ASP A 84 -13.11 -31.23 -10.66
C ASP A 84 -13.89 -30.67 -9.47
N ARG A 85 -13.30 -30.61 -8.27
CA ARG A 85 -14.03 -30.23 -7.05
C ARG A 85 -13.14 -29.57 -6.01
N ILE A 86 -13.71 -28.57 -5.31
CA ILE A 86 -13.14 -28.02 -4.08
C ILE A 86 -14.18 -28.13 -2.97
N GLN A 87 -13.77 -28.70 -1.83
CA GLN A 87 -14.60 -28.81 -0.64
C GLN A 87 -14.09 -27.83 0.42
N ILE A 88 -14.97 -26.93 0.85
CA ILE A 88 -14.65 -25.84 1.77
C ILE A 88 -15.57 -25.94 2.99
N ARG A 89 -14.99 -25.81 4.19
CA ARG A 89 -15.68 -25.68 5.47
C ARG A 89 -15.63 -24.23 5.92
N LEU A 90 -16.81 -23.66 6.19
CA LEU A 90 -16.95 -22.39 6.91
C LEU A 90 -17.08 -22.70 8.41
N LYS A 91 -16.42 -21.92 9.27
CA LYS A 91 -16.55 -22.01 10.72
C LYS A 91 -17.54 -21.01 11.28
#